data_AF-D8LNQ7-F1
#
_entry.id   AF-D8LNQ7-F1
#
_cell.length_a   1.000
_cell.length_b   1.000
_cell.length_c   1.000
_cell.angle_alpha   90.00
_cell.angle_beta   90.00
_cell.angle_gamma   90.00
#
_symmetry.space_group_name_H-M   'P 1'
#
loop_
_entity.id
_entity.type
_entity.pdbx_description
1 polymer ?
#
loop_
_entity_poly.entity_id
_entity_poly.type
_entity_poly.pdbx_seq_one_letter_code
_entity_poly.pdbx_strand_id
1 'polypeptide(L)'
;MDQRALWVWVNEILLDSSNEALVLDCCVMLVDRFGGAASTQLGAAIELDEIHGGAGVLFAKSYHGELGLWTTLLPVAVERARQTYAHAADCTHVGAEPPLSLCGCGKAKDLPLPFVERMKKSVNAVGARLPLHSLFYRAALSPLYLPLEKHPMMLNEKKAPKAPHTSSCAKCGKAGNFLRCARCRRVVYCSKKCQREDWKTHKSGCG
;
A
#
# COMPACT_ATOMS: atom_id res chain seq x y z
N MET A 1 -4.36 8.43 25.35
CA MET A 1 -4.88 8.30 23.97
C MET A 1 -4.93 6.80 23.66
N ASP A 2 -6.07 6.16 23.89
CA ASP A 2 -6.32 4.75 23.54
C ASP A 2 -6.87 4.68 22.12
N GLN A 3 -5.98 4.76 21.14
CA GLN A 3 -6.38 4.60 19.74
C GLN A 3 -6.26 3.12 19.37
N ARG A 4 -7.38 2.47 19.03
CA ARG A 4 -7.37 1.13 18.42
C ARG A 4 -6.60 1.20 17.09
N ALA A 5 -6.05 0.08 16.65
CA ALA A 5 -5.38 0.00 15.35
C ALA A 5 -5.60 -1.37 14.69
N LEU A 6 -5.47 -1.41 13.37
CA LEU A 6 -5.50 -2.64 12.58
C LEU A 6 -4.15 -2.80 11.88
N TRP A 7 -3.44 -3.86 12.21
CA TRP A 7 -2.26 -4.27 11.47
C TRP A 7 -2.69 -5.13 10.29
N VAL A 8 -2.19 -4.79 9.10
CA VAL A 8 -2.43 -5.54 7.87
C VAL A 8 -1.08 -5.91 7.28
N TRP A 9 -0.83 -7.21 7.20
CA TRP A 9 0.33 -7.75 6.52
C TRP A 9 -0.10 -8.32 5.17
N VAL A 10 0.31 -7.68 4.08
CA VAL A 10 -0.02 -8.15 2.73
C VAL A 10 0.91 -9.31 2.36
N ASN A 11 0.33 -10.47 2.07
CA ASN A 11 1.07 -11.61 1.55
C ASN A 11 1.17 -11.48 0.03
N GLU A 12 0.01 -11.41 -0.62
CA GLU A 12 -0.13 -11.37 -2.08
C GLU A 12 -1.31 -10.48 -2.49
N ILE A 13 -1.25 -9.96 -3.71
CA ILE A 13 -2.37 -9.27 -4.36
C ILE A 13 -2.91 -10.22 -5.44
N LEU A 14 -4.14 -10.67 -5.27
CA LEU A 14 -4.81 -11.60 -6.15
C LEU A 14 -5.81 -10.87 -7.05
N LEU A 15 -5.97 -11.34 -8.29
CA LEU A 15 -7.00 -10.87 -9.20
C LEU A 15 -8.26 -11.72 -9.04
N ASP A 16 -9.37 -11.08 -8.68
CA ASP A 16 -10.71 -11.66 -8.79
C ASP A 16 -11.26 -11.33 -10.17
N SER A 17 -11.01 -12.24 -11.13
CA SER A 17 -11.42 -12.06 -12.52
C SER A 17 -12.93 -11.99 -12.71
N SER A 18 -13.71 -12.58 -11.79
CA SER A 18 -15.18 -12.55 -11.88
C SER A 18 -15.75 -11.19 -11.51
N ASN A 19 -15.05 -10.45 -10.64
CA ASN A 19 -15.45 -9.13 -10.17
C ASN A 19 -14.60 -7.98 -10.73
N GLU A 20 -13.65 -8.27 -11.63
CA GLU A 20 -12.65 -7.33 -12.14
C GLU A 20 -11.97 -6.52 -11.01
N ALA A 21 -11.75 -7.16 -9.87
CA ALA A 21 -11.28 -6.52 -8.64
C ALA A 21 -9.97 -7.13 -8.15
N LEU A 22 -9.24 -6.39 -7.33
CA LEU A 22 -8.12 -6.92 -6.59
C LEU A 22 -8.57 -7.37 -5.19
N VAL A 23 -7.95 -8.44 -4.72
CA VAL A 23 -8.12 -8.99 -3.37
C VAL A 23 -6.77 -9.00 -2.70
N LEU A 24 -6.68 -8.43 -1.50
CA LEU A 24 -5.49 -8.62 -0.67
C LEU A 24 -5.64 -9.94 0.09
N ASP A 25 -4.77 -10.90 -0.19
CA ASP A 25 -4.52 -12.00 0.74
C ASP A 25 -3.55 -11.51 1.80
N CYS A 26 -4.03 -11.44 3.04
CA CYS A 26 -3.31 -10.77 4.11
C CYS A 26 -3.48 -11.46 5.45
N CYS A 27 -2.56 -11.16 6.37
CA CYS A 27 -2.71 -11.48 7.78
C CYS A 27 -3.07 -10.20 8.53
N VAL A 28 -4.16 -10.24 9.31
CA VAL A 28 -4.66 -9.07 10.05
C VAL A 28 -4.60 -9.31 11.56
N MET A 29 -4.27 -8.26 12.30
CA MET A 29 -4.32 -8.24 13.76
C MET A 29 -4.95 -6.94 14.24
N LEU A 30 -6.13 -7.05 14.84
CA LEU A 30 -6.81 -5.94 15.49
C LEU A 30 -6.22 -5.76 16.90
N VAL A 31 -5.83 -4.53 17.24
CA VAL A 31 -5.34 -4.17 18.58
C VAL A 31 -6.20 -3.08 19.20
N ASP A 32 -6.57 -3.27 20.46
CA ASP A 32 -7.44 -2.32 21.16
C ASP A 32 -6.71 -1.04 21.57
N ARG A 33 -5.39 -1.11 21.69
CA ARG A 33 -4.54 0.02 22.03
C ARG A 33 -3.25 -0.01 21.23
N PHE A 34 -3.08 0.98 20.35
CA PHE A 34 -1.83 1.27 19.69
C PHE A 34 -0.77 1.64 20.75
N GLY A 35 0.40 0.99 20.68
CA GLY A 35 1.42 1.05 21.74
C GLY A 35 1.18 0.12 22.94
N GLY A 36 0.14 -0.73 22.91
CA GLY A 36 0.03 -1.86 23.82
C GLY A 36 1.10 -2.93 23.54
N ALA A 37 1.26 -3.91 24.44
CA ALA A 37 2.35 -4.90 24.39
C ALA A 37 2.53 -5.57 23.01
N ALA A 38 1.44 -6.05 22.40
CA ALA A 38 1.50 -6.67 21.07
C ALA A 38 1.91 -5.67 19.97
N SER A 39 1.38 -4.45 20.00
CA SER A 39 1.69 -3.41 19.01
C SER A 39 3.13 -2.92 19.12
N THR A 40 3.63 -2.74 20.35
CA THR A 40 5.01 -2.31 20.61
C THR A 40 6.00 -3.40 20.23
N GLN A 41 5.68 -4.65 20.58
CA GLN A 41 6.49 -5.79 20.21
C GLN A 41 6.55 -5.99 18.69
N LEU A 42 5.43 -5.82 17.99
CA LEU A 42 5.39 -5.88 16.54
C LEU A 42 6.15 -4.71 15.90
N GLY A 43 6.04 -3.50 16.45
CA GLY A 43 6.83 -2.34 16.01
C GLY A 43 8.34 -2.61 16.07
N ALA A 44 8.84 -3.07 17.22
CA ALA A 44 10.25 -3.43 17.40
C ALA A 44 10.70 -4.58 16.47
N ALA A 45 9.83 -5.56 16.25
CA ALA A 45 10.08 -6.66 15.33
C ALA A 45 10.24 -6.19 13.87
N ILE A 46 9.48 -5.17 13.45
CA ILE A 46 9.57 -4.65 12.09
C ILE A 46 10.75 -3.67 11.95
N GLU A 47 11.02 -2.82 12.94
CA GLU A 47 12.21 -1.95 12.94
C GLU A 47 13.50 -2.76 12.78
N LEU A 48 13.62 -3.88 13.49
CA LEU A 48 14.75 -4.80 13.29
C LEU A 48 14.78 -5.38 11.88
N ASP A 49 13.63 -5.77 11.32
CA ASP A 49 13.59 -6.35 9.98
C ASP A 49 13.96 -5.32 8.90
N GLU A 50 13.52 -4.07 9.06
CA GLU A 50 13.92 -2.92 8.22
C GLU A 50 15.44 -2.70 8.23
N ILE A 51 16.08 -2.76 9.41
CA ILE A 51 17.55 -2.63 9.55
C ILE A 51 18.27 -3.73 8.74
N HIS A 52 17.70 -4.92 8.63
CA HIS A 52 18.25 -6.03 7.86
C HIS A 52 17.83 -6.03 6.38
N GLY A 53 17.24 -4.93 5.88
CA GLY A 53 16.85 -4.77 4.48
C GLY A 53 15.44 -5.30 4.13
N GLY A 54 14.61 -5.55 5.13
CA GLY A 54 13.21 -5.94 4.98
C GLY A 54 12.31 -4.82 4.48
N ALA A 55 11.12 -5.19 3.99
CA ALA A 55 10.10 -4.23 3.59
C ALA A 55 9.58 -3.44 4.81
N GLY A 56 9.54 -2.11 4.69
CA GLY A 56 9.17 -1.24 5.80
C GLY A 56 7.67 -1.10 6.07
N VAL A 57 7.34 -0.47 7.20
CA VAL A 57 5.96 -0.20 7.62
C VAL A 57 5.41 1.04 6.94
N LEU A 58 4.17 0.93 6.46
CA LEU A 58 3.38 2.07 6.04
C LEU A 58 2.31 2.37 7.09
N PHE A 59 2.25 3.62 7.54
CA PHE A 59 1.20 4.10 8.42
C PHE A 59 0.11 4.80 7.61
N ALA A 60 -1.09 4.23 7.61
CA ALA A 60 -2.29 4.86 7.07
C ALA A 60 -3.10 5.49 8.21
N LYS A 61 -3.40 6.78 8.09
CA LYS A 61 -4.28 7.46 9.05
C LYS A 61 -5.71 7.03 8.76
N SER A 62 -6.39 6.48 9.77
CA SER A 62 -7.83 6.24 9.70
C SER A 62 -8.62 7.51 10.00
N TYR A 63 -9.72 7.71 9.29
CA TYR A 63 -10.68 8.76 9.58
C TYR A 63 -11.58 8.35 10.75
N HIS A 64 -12.27 9.33 11.34
CA HIS A 64 -13.19 9.09 12.45
C HIS A 64 -14.25 8.04 12.07
N GLY A 65 -14.38 6.99 12.88
CA GLY A 65 -15.34 5.89 12.66
C GLY A 65 -14.89 4.82 11.66
N GLU A 66 -13.86 5.07 10.85
CA GLU A 66 -13.40 4.14 9.81
C GLU A 66 -12.93 2.80 10.41
N LEU A 67 -12.20 2.84 11.52
CA LEU A 67 -11.75 1.62 12.20
C LEU A 67 -12.91 0.79 12.79
N GLY A 68 -14.02 1.45 13.12
CA GLY A 68 -15.27 0.78 13.49
C GLY A 68 -15.82 -0.03 12.31
N LEU A 69 -15.86 0.57 11.12
CA LEU A 69 -16.27 -0.11 9.89
C LEU A 69 -15.36 -1.28 9.55
N TRP A 70 -14.03 -1.10 9.65
CA TRP A 70 -13.07 -2.19 9.48
C TRP A 70 -13.34 -3.34 10.45
N THR A 71 -13.60 -3.03 11.73
CA THR A 71 -13.93 -4.06 12.73
C THR A 71 -15.18 -4.86 12.35
N THR A 72 -16.20 -4.21 11.79
CA THR A 72 -17.43 -4.87 11.33
C THR A 72 -17.22 -5.71 10.05
N LEU A 73 -16.30 -5.31 9.17
CA LEU A 73 -16.00 -6.04 7.93
C LEU A 73 -15.11 -7.28 8.15
N LEU A 74 -14.21 -7.21 9.12
CA LEU A 74 -13.18 -8.22 9.36
C LEU A 74 -13.70 -9.67 9.49
N PRO A 75 -14.81 -9.96 10.20
CA PRO A 75 -15.32 -11.33 10.32
C PRO A 75 -15.61 -11.98 8.97
N VAL A 76 -16.24 -11.25 8.05
CA VAL A 76 -16.55 -11.74 6.70
C VAL A 76 -15.27 -11.92 5.87
N ALA A 77 -14.31 -10.99 6.00
CA ALA A 77 -13.02 -11.10 5.31
C ALA A 77 -12.19 -12.31 5.78
N VAL A 78 -12.23 -12.61 7.08
CA VAL A 78 -11.57 -13.79 7.67
C VAL A 78 -12.28 -15.07 7.26
N GLU A 79 -13.61 -15.08 7.28
CA GLU A 79 -14.39 -16.25 6.85
C GLU A 79 -14.15 -16.57 5.37
N ARG A 80 -14.07 -15.55 4.50
CA ARG A 80 -13.73 -15.71 3.08
C ARG A 80 -12.35 -16.35 2.87
N ALA A 81 -11.41 -16.14 3.78
CA ALA A 81 -10.05 -16.68 3.70
C ALA A 81 -9.87 -18.02 4.42
N ARG A 82 -10.91 -18.55 5.07
CA ARG A 82 -10.88 -19.84 5.77
C ARG A 82 -10.72 -21.00 4.78
N GLN A 83 -9.75 -21.87 5.05
CA GLN A 83 -9.45 -23.02 4.19
C GLN A 83 -9.54 -24.34 4.95
N THR A 84 -8.89 -24.46 6.12
CA THR A 84 -8.68 -25.78 6.75
C THR A 84 -9.46 -26.01 8.04
N TYR A 85 -9.95 -24.95 8.70
CA TYR A 85 -10.62 -25.09 10.00
C TYR A 85 -12.14 -24.99 9.88
N ALA A 86 -12.84 -25.58 10.86
CA ALA A 86 -14.27 -25.41 11.08
C ALA A 86 -14.48 -24.60 12.37
N HIS A 87 -15.63 -23.93 12.45
CA HIS A 87 -16.04 -23.27 13.69
C HIS A 87 -16.34 -24.31 14.77
N ALA A 88 -16.01 -23.96 16.01
CA ALA A 88 -16.42 -24.73 17.17
C ALA A 88 -17.94 -24.64 17.37
N ALA A 89 -18.54 -25.63 18.04
CA ALA A 89 -19.97 -25.67 18.28
C ALA A 89 -20.48 -24.47 19.09
N ASP A 90 -19.63 -23.90 19.94
CA ASP A 90 -19.86 -22.73 20.79
C ASP A 90 -19.31 -21.43 20.17
N CYS A 91 -18.94 -21.44 18.89
CA CYS A 91 -18.41 -20.25 18.22
C CYS A 91 -19.45 -19.13 18.15
N THR A 92 -19.01 -17.89 18.35
CA THR A 92 -19.85 -16.69 18.28
C THR A 92 -20.48 -16.42 16.92
N HIS A 93 -20.07 -17.13 15.86
CA HIS A 93 -20.67 -17.04 14.54
C HIS A 93 -21.81 -18.04 14.33
N VAL A 94 -21.93 -19.06 15.19
CA VAL A 94 -23.01 -20.05 15.08
C VAL A 94 -24.31 -19.40 15.56
N GLY A 95 -25.25 -19.18 14.64
CA GLY A 95 -26.57 -18.60 14.94
C GLY A 95 -26.64 -17.07 14.94
N ALA A 96 -25.58 -16.38 14.52
CA ALA A 96 -25.57 -14.92 14.38
C ALA A 96 -25.53 -14.49 12.91
N GLU A 97 -26.51 -13.69 12.46
CA GLU A 97 -26.50 -13.07 11.12
C GLU A 97 -26.60 -11.54 11.21
N PRO A 98 -25.59 -10.78 10.73
CA PRO A 98 -24.19 -11.13 10.43
C PRO A 98 -23.29 -11.12 11.70
N PRO A 99 -22.12 -11.80 11.69
CA PRO A 99 -21.20 -11.82 12.83
C PRO A 99 -20.62 -10.43 13.13
N LEU A 100 -20.85 -9.93 14.35
CA LEU A 100 -20.51 -8.55 14.76
C LEU A 100 -19.06 -8.36 15.24
N SER A 101 -18.30 -9.46 15.42
CA SER A 101 -16.93 -9.44 15.93
C SER A 101 -16.14 -10.64 15.42
N LEU A 102 -14.81 -10.64 15.53
CA LEU A 102 -13.97 -11.79 15.15
C LEU A 102 -14.13 -12.93 16.16
N CYS A 103 -14.35 -14.16 15.68
CA CYS A 103 -14.31 -15.35 16.53
C CYS A 103 -12.87 -15.78 16.81
N GLY A 104 -12.68 -16.64 17.83
CA GLY A 104 -11.38 -17.24 18.12
C GLY A 104 -10.97 -18.37 17.17
N CYS A 105 -11.90 -18.97 16.42
CA CYS A 105 -11.65 -20.19 15.64
C CYS A 105 -10.61 -19.99 14.54
N GLY A 106 -10.60 -18.83 13.89
CA GLY A 106 -9.65 -18.51 12.82
C GLY A 106 -8.28 -18.01 13.28
N LYS A 107 -8.09 -17.86 14.60
CA LYS A 107 -6.87 -17.29 15.14
C LYS A 107 -5.69 -18.24 14.92
N ALA A 108 -4.61 -17.73 14.33
CA ALA A 108 -3.43 -18.52 13.97
C ALA A 108 -3.68 -19.66 12.96
N LYS A 109 -4.85 -19.69 12.30
CA LYS A 109 -5.20 -20.70 11.30
C LYS A 109 -4.96 -20.18 9.88
N ASP A 110 -4.65 -21.11 8.98
CA ASP A 110 -4.40 -20.86 7.55
C ASP A 110 -3.33 -19.81 7.23
N LEU A 111 -2.52 -19.40 8.22
CA LEU A 111 -1.46 -18.40 8.05
C LEU A 111 -0.34 -18.95 7.15
N PRO A 112 0.17 -18.18 6.18
CA PRO A 112 1.30 -18.62 5.35
C PRO A 112 2.55 -18.93 6.19
N LEU A 113 3.24 -20.02 5.87
CA LEU A 113 4.47 -20.41 6.57
C LEU A 113 5.54 -19.31 6.59
N PRO A 114 5.84 -18.59 5.47
CA PRO A 114 6.82 -17.51 5.50
C PRO A 114 6.46 -16.39 6.48
N PHE A 115 5.17 -16.09 6.63
CA PHE A 115 4.68 -15.12 7.60
C PHE A 115 4.94 -15.61 9.03
N VAL A 116 4.58 -16.87 9.34
CA VAL A 116 4.76 -17.45 10.67
C VAL A 116 6.23 -17.51 11.07
N GLU A 117 7.11 -17.93 10.14
CA GLU A 117 8.56 -17.99 10.35
C GLU A 117 9.16 -16.62 10.58
N ARG A 118 8.79 -15.62 9.77
CA ARG A 118 9.26 -14.23 9.95
C ARG A 118 8.83 -13.68 11.31
N MET A 119 7.56 -13.87 11.69
CA MET A 119 7.07 -13.45 13.01
C MET A 119 7.82 -14.14 14.16
N LYS A 120 8.05 -15.46 14.08
CA LYS A 120 8.82 -16.19 15.11
C LYS A 120 10.27 -15.70 15.21
N LYS A 121 10.92 -15.48 14.06
CA LYS A 121 12.30 -14.98 14.00
C LYS A 121 12.42 -13.60 14.65
N SER A 122 11.53 -12.66 14.30
CA SER A 122 11.56 -11.31 14.86
C SER A 122 11.24 -11.30 16.35
N VAL A 123 10.33 -12.15 16.84
CA VAL A 123 10.04 -12.29 18.28
C VAL A 123 11.28 -12.77 19.06
N ASN A 124 11.98 -13.77 18.54
CA ASN A 124 13.20 -14.28 19.18
C ASN A 124 14.31 -13.23 19.21
N ALA A 125 14.45 -12.42 18.15
CA ALA A 125 15.45 -11.36 18.08
C ALA A 125 15.22 -10.23 19.09
N VAL A 126 13.97 -9.91 19.42
CA VAL A 126 13.60 -8.87 20.40
C VAL A 126 13.52 -9.42 21.83
N GLY A 127 13.74 -10.74 22.04
CA GLY A 127 13.56 -11.38 23.35
C GLY A 127 12.10 -11.32 23.84
N ALA A 128 11.16 -11.30 22.90
CA ALA A 128 9.81 -10.90 23.20
C ALA A 128 8.91 -12.06 23.64
N ARG A 129 7.96 -11.77 24.55
CA ARG A 129 7.23 -12.79 25.31
C ARG A 129 5.96 -13.28 24.64
N LEU A 130 5.37 -12.48 23.73
CA LEU A 130 4.12 -12.85 23.08
C LEU A 130 4.40 -13.60 21.76
N PRO A 131 3.77 -14.76 21.51
CA PRO A 131 3.83 -15.40 20.20
C PRO A 131 3.00 -14.61 19.19
N LEU A 132 3.58 -13.57 18.57
CA LEU A 132 2.82 -12.61 17.72
C LEU A 132 1.98 -13.28 16.64
N HIS A 133 2.52 -14.28 15.94
CA HIS A 133 1.77 -15.02 14.91
C HIS A 133 0.45 -15.61 15.43
N SER A 134 0.36 -15.94 16.72
CA SER A 134 -0.87 -16.47 17.30
C SER A 134 -1.96 -15.42 17.52
N LEU A 135 -1.68 -14.14 17.25
CA LEU A 135 -2.63 -13.03 17.36
C LEU A 135 -3.28 -12.67 16.02
N PHE A 136 -2.81 -13.24 14.92
CA PHE A 136 -3.26 -12.92 13.57
C PHE A 136 -4.38 -13.84 13.08
N TYR A 137 -5.16 -13.31 12.14
CA TYR A 137 -6.10 -14.02 11.29
C TYR A 137 -5.65 -13.90 9.85
N ARG A 138 -5.87 -14.93 9.01
CA ARG A 138 -5.81 -14.72 7.56
C ARG A 138 -7.11 -14.08 7.11
N ALA A 139 -7.03 -13.09 6.22
CA ALA A 139 -8.17 -12.37 5.70
C ALA A 139 -8.01 -12.07 4.21
N ALA A 140 -9.14 -12.06 3.50
CA ALA A 140 -9.23 -11.65 2.11
C ALA A 140 -9.95 -10.30 2.02
N LEU A 141 -9.21 -9.20 1.90
CA LEU A 141 -9.80 -7.85 1.83
C LEU A 141 -10.13 -7.50 0.38
N SER A 142 -11.42 -7.24 0.12
CA SER A 142 -11.97 -6.94 -1.21
C SER A 142 -13.31 -6.20 -1.07
N PRO A 143 -13.80 -5.53 -2.12
CA PRO A 143 -13.10 -5.23 -3.37
C PRO A 143 -12.10 -4.08 -3.20
N LEU A 144 -10.87 -4.29 -3.64
CA LEU A 144 -10.03 -3.17 -4.05
C LEU A 144 -10.33 -2.91 -5.51
N TYR A 145 -11.23 -1.95 -5.76
CA TYR A 145 -11.37 -1.46 -7.12
C TYR A 145 -10.07 -0.77 -7.49
N LEU A 146 -9.47 -1.18 -8.61
CA LEU A 146 -8.56 -0.30 -9.32
C LEU A 146 -9.34 1.01 -9.52
N PRO A 147 -8.76 2.19 -9.24
CA PRO A 147 -9.36 3.43 -9.69
C PRO A 147 -9.60 3.28 -11.19
N LEU A 148 -10.85 3.06 -11.59
CA LEU A 148 -11.29 3.09 -12.99
C LEU A 148 -11.28 4.55 -13.43
N GLU A 149 -10.11 5.18 -13.37
CA GLU A 149 -9.88 6.31 -14.21
C GLU A 149 -9.50 5.76 -15.57
N LYS A 150 -10.14 6.34 -16.59
CA LYS A 150 -9.83 6.19 -18.00
C LYS A 150 -8.40 6.67 -18.29
N HIS A 151 -7.40 6.04 -17.69
CA HIS A 151 -5.99 6.29 -17.87
C HIS A 151 -5.32 4.94 -18.17
N PRO A 152 -4.87 4.71 -19.41
CA PRO A 152 -4.22 3.46 -19.77
C PRO A 152 -2.99 3.24 -18.89
N MET A 153 -2.89 2.04 -18.32
CA MET A 153 -1.73 1.56 -17.60
C MET A 153 -0.50 1.63 -18.51
N MET A 154 0.28 2.70 -18.36
CA MET A 154 1.68 2.71 -18.80
C MET A 154 2.50 2.15 -17.65
N LEU A 155 3.08 0.97 -17.86
CA LEU A 155 4.21 0.48 -17.07
C LEU A 155 5.25 1.61 -16.98
N ASN A 156 5.37 2.21 -15.78
CA ASN A 156 6.34 3.25 -15.54
C ASN A 156 7.70 2.59 -15.29
N GLU A 157 8.42 2.33 -16.39
CA GLU A 157 9.87 2.17 -16.32
C GLU A 157 10.44 3.37 -15.55
N LYS A 158 11.23 3.09 -14.51
CA LYS A 158 11.85 4.06 -13.60
C LYS A 158 12.38 5.28 -14.35
N LYS A 159 11.60 6.37 -14.43
CA LYS A 159 12.14 7.68 -14.79
C LYS A 159 12.69 8.33 -13.53
N ALA A 160 14.01 8.42 -13.51
CA ALA A 160 14.82 9.20 -12.58
C ALA A 160 14.20 10.57 -12.27
N PRO A 161 14.45 11.14 -11.07
CA PRO A 161 13.83 12.38 -10.65
C PRO A 161 14.19 13.50 -11.63
N LYS A 162 13.18 14.01 -12.35
CA LYS A 162 13.36 15.23 -13.15
C LYS A 162 13.44 16.40 -12.20
N ALA A 163 14.62 17.00 -12.13
CA ALA A 163 14.83 18.34 -11.59
C ALA A 163 13.79 19.32 -12.17
N PRO A 164 13.40 20.38 -11.44
CA PRO A 164 12.45 21.36 -11.93
C PRO A 164 13.00 21.98 -13.22
N HIS A 165 12.38 21.65 -14.36
CA HIS A 165 12.67 22.32 -15.62
C HIS A 165 12.08 23.73 -15.54
N THR A 166 12.86 24.66 -15.00
CA THR A 166 12.77 26.07 -15.34
C THR A 166 13.15 26.19 -16.82
N SER A 167 12.21 25.87 -17.72
CA SER A 167 12.45 26.09 -19.13
C SER A 167 12.79 27.57 -19.31
N SER A 168 13.94 27.89 -19.88
CA SER A 168 14.40 29.24 -20.16
C SER A 168 14.48 29.46 -21.67
N CYS A 169 14.37 30.70 -22.12
CA CYS A 169 14.47 31.00 -23.55
C CYS A 169 15.83 30.54 -24.08
N ALA A 170 15.85 29.67 -25.10
CA ALA A 170 17.09 29.14 -25.65
C ALA A 170 18.04 30.21 -26.20
N LYS A 171 17.52 31.41 -26.54
CA LYS A 171 18.33 32.52 -27.03
C LYS A 171 18.83 33.47 -25.94
N CYS A 172 17.98 33.81 -24.97
CA CYS A 172 18.26 34.89 -24.02
C CYS A 172 18.19 34.48 -22.55
N GLY A 173 17.91 33.21 -22.25
CA GLY A 173 17.88 32.66 -20.89
C GLY A 173 16.76 33.16 -19.99
N LYS A 174 15.91 34.08 -20.44
CA LYS A 174 14.82 34.63 -19.61
C LYS A 174 13.73 33.59 -19.36
N ALA A 175 13.23 33.58 -18.12
CA ALA A 175 12.01 32.88 -17.71
C ALA A 175 10.76 33.63 -18.21
N GLY A 176 9.67 32.92 -18.53
CA GLY A 176 8.41 33.55 -18.92
C GLY A 176 7.48 32.64 -19.73
N ASN A 177 6.53 33.24 -20.44
CA ASN A 177 5.68 32.52 -21.37
C ASN A 177 6.48 32.15 -22.62
N PHE A 178 6.55 30.86 -22.93
CA PHE A 178 7.35 30.38 -24.05
C PHE A 178 6.52 29.89 -25.23
N LEU A 179 7.01 30.23 -26.41
CA LEU A 179 6.62 29.65 -27.69
C LEU A 179 7.57 28.49 -27.97
N ARG A 180 7.02 27.32 -28.32
CA ARG A 180 7.82 26.19 -28.81
C ARG A 180 8.10 26.37 -30.29
N CYS A 181 9.25 25.89 -30.75
CA CYS A 181 9.51 25.80 -32.18
C CYS A 181 8.40 24.97 -32.85
N ALA A 182 7.73 25.53 -33.86
CA ALA A 182 6.57 24.88 -34.49
C ALA A 182 6.91 23.54 -35.16
N ARG A 183 8.16 23.37 -35.60
CA ARG A 183 8.66 22.16 -36.26
C ARG A 183 8.99 21.06 -35.25
N CYS A 184 10.07 21.23 -34.48
CA CYS A 184 10.54 20.17 -33.60
C CYS A 184 9.83 20.12 -32.23
N ARG A 185 9.20 21.22 -31.80
CA ARG A 185 8.60 21.39 -30.46
C ARG A 185 9.54 21.15 -29.27
N ARG A 186 10.85 20.94 -29.50
CA ARG A 186 11.89 20.63 -28.49
C ARG A 186 12.50 21.86 -27.82
N VAL A 187 12.60 22.97 -28.54
CA VAL A 187 13.24 24.21 -28.06
C VAL A 187 12.19 25.29 -27.82
N VAL A 188 12.38 26.08 -26.77
CA VAL A 188 11.44 27.10 -26.29
C VAL A 188 12.04 28.51 -26.37
N TYR A 189 11.22 29.49 -26.75
CA TYR A 189 11.63 30.88 -26.93
C TYR A 189 10.60 31.83 -26.30
N CYS A 190 11.05 32.90 -25.66
CA CYS A 190 10.13 33.88 -25.09
C CYS A 190 9.43 34.75 -26.15
N SER A 191 9.93 34.75 -27.40
CA SER A 191 9.32 35.50 -28.51
C SER A 191 9.72 34.92 -29.87
N LYS A 192 8.93 35.23 -30.91
CA LYS A 192 9.27 34.92 -32.32
C LYS A 192 10.60 35.58 -32.75
N LYS A 193 10.98 36.71 -32.15
CA LYS A 193 12.27 37.38 -32.40
C LYS A 193 13.43 36.49 -31.95
N CYS A 194 13.38 36.00 -30.70
CA CYS A 194 14.40 35.09 -30.17
C CYS A 194 14.51 33.79 -30.97
N GLN A 195 13.39 33.25 -31.46
CA GLN A 195 13.41 32.08 -32.35
C GLN A 195 14.13 32.35 -33.67
N ARG A 196 13.88 33.50 -34.31
CA ARG A 196 14.53 33.87 -35.59
C ARG A 196 16.02 34.10 -35.41
N GLU A 197 16.43 34.74 -34.32
CA GLU A 197 17.83 35.00 -34.01
C GLU A 197 18.62 33.72 -33.71
N ASP A 198 17.98 32.75 -33.05
CA ASP A 198 18.56 31.43 -32.81
C ASP A 198 18.44 30.48 -34.01
N TRP A 199 17.75 30.86 -35.09
CA TRP A 199 17.47 29.95 -36.20
C TRP A 199 18.75 29.45 -36.89
N LYS A 200 19.79 30.28 -37.00
CA LYS A 200 21.07 29.87 -37.63
C LYS A 200 21.73 28.69 -36.89
N THR A 201 21.64 28.68 -35.56
CA THR A 201 22.18 27.65 -34.68
C THR A 201 21.21 26.49 -34.48
N HIS A 202 19.91 26.77 -34.38
CA HIS A 202 18.88 25.77 -34.17
C HIS A 202 18.57 24.92 -35.41
N LYS A 203 18.65 25.51 -36.62
CA LYS A 203 18.21 24.87 -37.88
C LYS A 203 18.89 23.53 -38.15
N SER A 204 20.18 23.40 -37.85
CA SER A 204 20.92 22.15 -38.08
C SER A 204 20.41 20.98 -37.23
N GLY A 205 19.81 21.25 -36.07
CA GLY A 205 19.20 20.25 -35.18
C GLY A 205 17.66 20.24 -35.18
N CYS A 206 17.02 20.98 -36.07
CA CYS A 206 15.57 21.14 -36.11
C CYS A 206 14.92 20.07 -37.02
N GLY A 207 14.31 19.04 -36.42
CA GLY A 207 13.55 17.97 -37.08
C GLY A 207 12.09 18.03 -36.75
#